data_AF-A0A2N1Q186-F1
#
_entry.id   AF-A0A2N1Q186-F1
#
_cell.length_a   1.000
_cell.length_b   1.000
_cell.length_c   1.000
_cell.angle_alpha   90.00
_cell.angle_beta   90.00
_cell.angle_gamma   90.00
#
_symmetry.space_group_name_H-M   'P 1'
#
loop_
_entity.id
_entity.type
_entity.pdbx_description
1 polymer ?
#
loop_
_entity_poly.entity_id
_entity_poly.type
_entity_poly.pdbx_seq_one_letter_code
_entity_poly.pdbx_strand_id
1 'polypeptide(L)'
;MKQDYLKVLKEKLYEFQASKQDIDDILSDYEQLYDDAYQKYQDHDKVKEILGNPKDVAHELIDTLHIKKERNIKTKIVAIMPFISVIIFMGLGFGLDLWNPGWLVFLLIPMTAILFSTRLKEGIIAITPFVSVIVYLILGFGFDAWHPGWLVFLSIPMISILLSAKAKDIPVSISVFVSVIIFTLIGTYYNLWNPTWLVFLSTPMIGVLYKENKLHVLIYELSFIIAIGVYLFMGYNYGLWQWGILGFILPVIVGLLFGDVHFMWSYPPKGRKRMEWMIMVSTVFIALTTFLALGYLINGWAYAWQVFLLIPVVAILLGEPKHLTPIMPFISVVLFFSLGYFFSLFHISWMAFLLIPMVAIMENA
;
A
#
# COMPACT_ATOMS: atom_id res chain seq x y z
N MET A 1 41.61 7.74 -39.59
CA MET A 1 41.25 8.93 -38.78
C MET A 1 39.79 9.35 -38.95
N LYS A 2 39.25 9.45 -40.17
CA LYS A 2 37.80 9.69 -40.41
C LYS A 2 36.85 8.78 -39.62
N GLN A 3 37.04 7.46 -39.73
CA GLN A 3 36.20 6.47 -39.03
C GLN A 3 36.27 6.60 -37.50
N ASP A 4 37.42 7.02 -36.96
CA ASP A 4 37.61 7.23 -35.53
C ASP A 4 36.86 8.48 -35.05
N TYR A 5 36.90 9.56 -35.84
CA TYR A 5 36.13 10.78 -35.59
C TYR A 5 34.62 10.50 -35.57
N LEU A 6 34.09 9.85 -36.61
CA LEU A 6 32.66 9.52 -36.72
C LEU A 6 32.22 8.54 -35.65
N LYS A 7 33.08 7.60 -35.25
CA LYS A 7 32.80 6.67 -34.16
C LYS A 7 32.63 7.39 -32.82
N VAL A 8 33.54 8.31 -32.48
CA VAL A 8 33.46 9.09 -31.23
C VAL A 8 32.23 10.00 -31.24
N LEU A 9 31.91 10.63 -32.37
CA LEU A 9 30.69 11.44 -32.52
C LEU A 9 29.43 10.58 -32.31
N LYS A 10 29.36 9.41 -32.96
CA LYS A 10 28.26 8.45 -32.82
C LYS A 10 28.07 7.99 -31.37
N GLU A 11 29.16 7.61 -30.70
CA GLU A 11 29.14 7.19 -29.29
C GLU A 11 28.57 8.31 -28.40
N LYS A 12 28.98 9.56 -28.65
CA LYS A 12 28.50 10.70 -27.86
C LYS A 12 27.03 11.06 -28.14
N LEU A 13 26.57 10.97 -29.38
CA LEU A 13 25.16 11.16 -29.74
C LEU A 13 24.27 10.06 -29.14
N TYR A 14 24.78 8.82 -29.01
CA TYR A 14 24.10 7.75 -28.28
C TYR A 14 24.01 8.04 -26.77
N GLU A 15 25.08 8.56 -26.16
CA GLU A 15 25.04 8.99 -24.74
C GLU A 15 23.98 10.07 -24.51
N PHE A 16 23.76 10.97 -25.48
CA PHE A 16 22.71 11.99 -25.44
C PHE A 16 21.32 11.48 -25.82
N GLN A 17 21.15 10.17 -26.03
CA GLN A 17 19.87 9.56 -26.40
C GLN A 17 19.25 10.16 -27.66
N ALA A 18 20.06 10.59 -28.64
CA ALA A 18 19.57 11.08 -29.92
C ALA A 18 18.71 10.04 -30.66
N SER A 19 17.76 10.49 -31.49
CA SER A 19 17.01 9.57 -32.34
C SER A 19 17.92 8.91 -33.38
N LYS A 20 17.57 7.70 -33.84
CA LYS A 20 18.37 6.99 -34.86
C LYS A 20 18.47 7.81 -36.15
N GLN A 21 17.39 8.51 -36.52
CA GLN A 21 17.35 9.37 -37.70
C GLN A 21 18.33 10.54 -37.56
N ASP A 22 18.32 11.26 -36.44
CA ASP A 22 19.28 12.36 -36.23
C ASP A 22 20.73 11.86 -36.21
N ILE A 23 20.99 10.68 -35.62
CA ILE A 23 22.33 10.07 -35.63
C ILE A 23 22.77 9.78 -37.07
N ASP A 24 21.92 9.17 -37.88
CA ASP A 24 22.25 8.80 -39.25
C ASP A 24 22.43 10.07 -40.13
N ASP A 25 21.58 11.09 -39.96
CA ASP A 25 21.64 12.36 -40.69
C ASP A 25 22.90 13.16 -40.31
N ILE A 26 23.18 13.33 -39.01
CA ILE A 26 24.36 14.05 -38.52
C ILE A 26 25.65 13.34 -38.93
N LEU A 27 25.70 12.01 -38.86
CA LEU A 27 26.89 11.27 -39.30
C LEU A 27 27.11 11.39 -40.81
N SER A 28 26.04 11.42 -41.61
CA SER A 28 26.12 11.65 -43.06
C SER A 28 26.67 13.05 -43.38
N ASP A 29 26.15 14.08 -42.71
CA ASP A 29 26.60 15.46 -42.92
C ASP A 29 28.07 15.64 -42.51
N TYR A 30 28.46 15.13 -41.34
CA TYR A 30 29.84 15.20 -40.87
C TYR A 30 30.80 14.31 -41.68
N GLU A 31 30.30 13.21 -42.24
CA GLU A 31 31.07 12.39 -43.18
C GLU A 31 31.43 13.21 -44.44
N GLN A 32 30.46 13.93 -45.00
CA GLN A 32 30.67 14.78 -46.17
C GLN A 32 31.59 15.97 -45.86
N LEU A 33 31.38 16.66 -44.74
CA LEU A 33 32.24 17.77 -44.30
C LEU A 33 33.68 17.33 -44.06
N TYR A 34 33.88 16.11 -43.54
CA TYR A 34 35.22 15.55 -43.35
C TYR A 34 35.91 15.29 -44.68
N ASP A 35 35.20 14.73 -45.66
CA ASP A 35 35.77 14.47 -46.99
C ASP A 35 36.13 15.77 -47.71
N ASP A 36 35.27 16.79 -47.66
CA ASP A 36 35.50 18.10 -48.27
C ASP A 36 36.71 18.82 -47.65
N ALA A 37 36.80 18.80 -46.31
CA ALA A 37 37.94 19.39 -45.61
C ALA A 37 39.24 18.63 -45.92
N TYR A 38 39.18 17.30 -46.00
CA TYR A 38 40.37 16.49 -46.31
C TYR A 38 40.84 16.71 -47.75
N GLN A 39 39.94 16.86 -48.72
CA GLN A 39 40.31 17.18 -50.09
C GLN A 39 41.07 18.51 -50.20
N LYS A 40 40.69 19.51 -49.40
CA LYS A 40 41.27 20.85 -49.43
C LYS A 40 42.62 20.96 -48.73
N TYR A 41 42.78 20.29 -47.58
CA TYR A 41 43.96 20.46 -46.73
C TYR A 41 44.92 19.26 -46.73
N GLN A 42 44.45 18.09 -47.22
CA GLN A 42 45.20 16.83 -47.29
C GLN A 42 45.88 16.42 -45.97
N ASP A 43 45.36 16.89 -44.84
CA ASP A 43 45.93 16.74 -43.52
C ASP A 43 44.81 16.51 -42.50
N HIS A 44 44.77 15.31 -41.92
CA HIS A 44 43.73 14.88 -41.00
C HIS A 44 43.71 15.66 -39.67
N ASP A 45 44.87 16.18 -39.22
CA ASP A 45 44.96 16.94 -37.98
C ASP A 45 44.35 18.33 -38.17
N LYS A 46 44.58 18.96 -39.33
CA LYS A 46 43.92 20.22 -39.72
C LYS A 46 42.41 20.05 -39.93
N VAL A 47 41.98 18.93 -40.49
CA VAL A 47 40.53 18.62 -40.64
C VAL A 47 39.85 18.58 -39.26
N LYS A 48 40.50 17.97 -38.27
CA LYS A 48 39.98 17.91 -36.89
C LYS A 48 39.98 19.28 -36.20
N GLU A 49 40.95 20.14 -36.50
CA GLU A 49 40.97 21.53 -36.00
C GLU A 49 39.81 22.35 -36.58
N ILE A 50 39.50 22.17 -37.87
CA ILE A 50 38.42 22.90 -38.57
C ILE A 50 37.03 22.41 -38.14
N LEU A 51 36.84 21.10 -38.06
CA LEU A 51 35.56 20.50 -37.67
C LEU A 51 35.34 20.51 -36.16
N GLY A 52 36.36 20.83 -35.38
CA GLY A 52 36.32 20.75 -33.92
C GLY A 52 36.37 19.32 -33.40
N ASN A 53 36.48 19.20 -32.08
CA ASN A 53 36.49 17.92 -31.39
C ASN A 53 35.10 17.26 -31.48
N PRO A 54 35.00 15.97 -31.88
CA PRO A 54 33.71 15.29 -32.05
C PRO A 54 32.86 15.27 -30.78
N LYS A 55 33.48 15.36 -29.58
CA LYS A 55 32.74 15.47 -28.32
C LYS A 55 32.08 16.84 -28.14
N ASP A 56 32.76 17.91 -28.53
CA ASP A 56 32.28 19.28 -28.35
C ASP A 56 31.19 19.58 -29.38
N VAL A 57 31.39 19.13 -30.62
CA VAL A 57 30.37 19.09 -31.67
C VAL A 57 29.08 18.43 -31.21
N ALA A 58 29.17 17.24 -30.59
CA ALA A 58 27.99 16.56 -30.08
C ALA A 58 27.26 17.38 -29.00
N HIS A 59 28.00 18.13 -28.17
CA HIS A 59 27.40 19.00 -27.14
C HIS A 59 26.72 20.22 -27.76
N GLU A 60 27.27 20.80 -28.84
CA GLU A 60 26.62 21.91 -29.54
C GLU A 60 25.34 21.48 -30.24
N LEU A 61 25.31 20.25 -30.76
CA LEU A 61 24.13 19.70 -31.43
C LEU A 61 23.01 19.33 -30.45
N ILE A 62 23.29 19.18 -29.14
CA ILE A 62 22.34 18.63 -28.17
C ILE A 62 20.99 19.34 -28.14
N ASP A 63 21.01 20.66 -28.28
CA ASP A 63 19.81 21.51 -28.22
C ASP A 63 18.93 21.37 -29.47
N THR A 64 19.48 20.82 -30.55
CA THR A 64 18.79 20.56 -31.82
C THR A 64 18.38 19.11 -32.01
N LEU A 65 18.86 18.19 -31.16
CA LEU A 65 18.56 16.77 -31.28
C LEU A 65 17.12 16.48 -30.86
N HIS A 66 16.41 15.69 -31.67
CA HIS A 66 15.21 15.04 -31.19
C HIS A 66 15.63 13.90 -30.25
N ILE A 67 15.72 14.23 -28.95
CA ILE A 67 15.92 13.25 -27.90
C ILE A 67 14.88 12.15 -28.09
N LYS A 68 15.34 10.89 -28.10
CA LYS A 68 14.51 9.70 -28.19
C LYS A 68 13.53 9.67 -27.02
N LYS A 69 12.41 10.39 -27.17
CA LYS A 69 11.24 10.20 -26.34
C LYS A 69 10.76 8.81 -26.71
N GLU A 70 11.05 7.82 -25.86
CA GLU A 70 10.38 6.53 -25.98
C GLU A 70 8.88 6.79 -25.97
N ARG A 71 8.27 6.84 -27.15
CA ARG A 71 6.82 6.74 -27.35
C ARG A 71 6.45 5.32 -26.96
N ASN A 72 6.42 5.10 -25.65
CA ASN A 72 6.16 3.83 -25.04
C ASN A 72 4.70 3.48 -25.34
N ILE A 73 4.43 2.32 -25.95
CA ILE A 73 3.05 1.86 -26.23
C ILE A 73 2.16 1.98 -24.97
N LYS A 74 2.79 1.81 -23.81
CA LYS A 74 2.29 2.08 -22.47
C LYS A 74 1.60 3.44 -22.31
N THR A 75 2.22 4.54 -22.75
CA THR A 75 1.63 5.89 -22.62
C THR A 75 0.46 6.10 -23.58
N LYS A 76 0.47 5.47 -24.77
CA LYS A 76 -0.70 5.45 -25.67
C LYS A 76 -1.89 4.72 -25.05
N ILE A 77 -1.67 3.54 -24.45
CA ILE A 77 -2.74 2.77 -23.81
C ILE A 77 -3.37 3.58 -22.66
N VAL A 78 -2.55 4.19 -21.81
CA VAL A 78 -3.04 5.02 -20.69
C VAL A 78 -3.84 6.23 -21.21
N ALA A 79 -3.39 6.90 -22.27
CA ALA A 79 -4.08 8.05 -22.84
C ALA A 79 -5.44 7.70 -23.50
N ILE A 80 -5.58 6.49 -24.03
CA ILE A 80 -6.81 6.03 -24.70
C ILE A 80 -7.82 5.44 -23.70
N MET A 81 -7.38 5.06 -22.49
CA MET A 81 -8.24 4.37 -21.53
C MET A 81 -9.53 5.13 -21.14
N PRO A 82 -9.56 6.47 -21.00
CA PRO A 82 -10.81 7.18 -20.76
C PRO A 82 -11.86 6.95 -21.84
N PHE A 83 -11.46 6.92 -23.12
CA PHE A 83 -12.35 6.65 -24.24
C PHE A 83 -12.86 5.21 -24.22
N ILE A 84 -11.96 4.25 -23.94
CA ILE A 84 -12.34 2.83 -23.78
C ILE A 84 -13.36 2.69 -22.63
N SER A 85 -13.11 3.34 -21.48
CA SER A 85 -14.02 3.31 -20.34
C SER A 85 -15.39 3.89 -20.67
N VAL A 86 -15.46 5.01 -21.42
CA VAL A 86 -16.75 5.59 -21.87
C VAL A 86 -17.48 4.65 -22.82
N ILE A 87 -16.79 4.04 -23.79
CA ILE A 87 -17.40 3.10 -24.75
C ILE A 87 -18.00 1.91 -24.01
N ILE A 88 -17.24 1.30 -23.08
CA ILE A 88 -17.72 0.15 -22.30
C ILE A 88 -18.87 0.60 -21.39
N PHE A 89 -18.78 1.75 -20.72
CA PHE A 89 -19.86 2.27 -19.87
C PHE A 89 -21.16 2.47 -20.65
N MET A 90 -21.10 3.10 -21.83
CA MET A 90 -22.26 3.29 -22.69
C MET A 90 -22.81 1.96 -23.21
N GLY A 91 -21.93 1.00 -23.56
CA GLY A 91 -22.33 -0.34 -23.97
C GLY A 91 -23.06 -1.11 -22.87
N LEU A 92 -22.58 -1.02 -21.62
CA LEU A 92 -23.23 -1.62 -20.45
C LEU A 92 -24.57 -0.94 -20.14
N GLY A 93 -24.63 0.39 -20.21
CA GLY A 93 -25.84 1.18 -19.96
C GLY A 93 -26.93 0.93 -21.01
N PHE A 94 -26.63 1.12 -22.29
CA PHE A 94 -27.64 0.94 -23.35
C PHE A 94 -27.95 -0.53 -23.65
N GLY A 95 -26.97 -1.43 -23.51
CA GLY A 95 -27.15 -2.85 -23.86
C GLY A 95 -27.74 -3.70 -22.74
N LEU A 96 -27.39 -3.43 -21.49
CA LEU A 96 -27.74 -4.27 -20.33
C LEU A 96 -28.47 -3.50 -19.22
N ASP A 97 -28.76 -2.21 -19.40
CA ASP A 97 -29.32 -1.30 -18.37
C ASP A 97 -28.46 -1.22 -17.08
N LEU A 98 -27.17 -1.50 -17.20
CA LEU A 98 -26.22 -1.57 -16.09
C LEU A 98 -25.56 -0.22 -15.80
N TRP A 99 -26.34 0.86 -15.71
CA TRP A 99 -25.82 2.20 -15.42
C TRP A 99 -25.17 2.31 -14.04
N ASN A 100 -25.81 1.72 -13.02
CA ASN A 100 -25.40 1.81 -11.63
C ASN A 100 -24.13 1.02 -11.29
N PRO A 101 -23.87 -0.21 -11.79
CA PRO A 101 -22.55 -0.83 -11.66
C PRO A 101 -21.59 -0.41 -12.78
N GLY A 102 -22.10 0.11 -13.90
CA GLY A 102 -21.31 0.41 -15.09
C GLY A 102 -20.22 1.46 -14.86
N TRP A 103 -20.40 2.40 -13.93
CA TRP A 103 -19.38 3.42 -13.66
C TRP A 103 -18.07 2.81 -13.13
N LEU A 104 -18.07 1.57 -12.62
CA LEU A 104 -16.86 0.88 -12.17
C LEU A 104 -15.79 0.75 -13.24
N VAL A 105 -16.20 0.76 -14.50
CA VAL A 105 -15.32 0.73 -15.67
C VAL A 105 -14.36 1.93 -15.70
N PHE A 106 -14.72 3.06 -15.08
CA PHE A 106 -13.83 4.22 -14.97
C PHE A 106 -12.62 3.98 -14.06
N LEU A 107 -12.66 2.97 -13.17
CA LEU A 107 -11.50 2.57 -12.39
C LEU A 107 -10.37 2.00 -13.26
N LEU A 108 -10.66 1.58 -14.50
CA LEU A 108 -9.64 1.15 -15.47
C LEU A 108 -8.64 2.27 -15.80
N ILE A 109 -9.05 3.54 -15.72
CA ILE A 109 -8.20 4.69 -16.03
C ILE A 109 -7.00 4.76 -15.06
N PRO A 110 -7.20 4.94 -13.74
CA PRO A 110 -6.08 4.94 -12.80
C PRO A 110 -5.38 3.59 -12.73
N MET A 111 -6.11 2.46 -12.83
CA MET A 111 -5.49 1.13 -12.76
C MET A 111 -4.49 0.89 -13.89
N THR A 112 -4.81 1.28 -15.12
CA THR A 112 -3.86 1.11 -16.25
C THR A 112 -2.71 2.09 -16.17
N ALA A 113 -2.95 3.33 -15.74
CA ALA A 113 -1.88 4.28 -15.47
C ALA A 113 -0.86 3.69 -14.48
N ILE A 114 -1.33 3.07 -13.39
CA ILE A 114 -0.48 2.43 -12.38
C ILE A 114 0.24 1.20 -12.96
N LEU A 115 -0.49 0.29 -13.63
CA LEU A 115 0.07 -0.96 -14.14
C LEU A 115 1.20 -0.74 -15.15
N PHE A 116 1.10 0.33 -15.95
CA PHE A 116 2.07 0.65 -16.99
C PHE A 116 3.17 1.61 -16.54
N SER A 117 2.97 2.38 -15.46
CA SER A 117 3.97 3.32 -14.93
C SER A 117 4.84 2.76 -13.81
N THR A 118 4.39 1.70 -13.13
CA THR A 118 5.09 1.11 -11.98
C THR A 118 5.66 -0.28 -12.29
N ARG A 119 6.62 -0.71 -11.46
CA ARG A 119 7.12 -2.09 -11.47
C ARG A 119 6.01 -3.04 -11.01
N LEU A 120 6.06 -4.29 -11.48
CA LEU A 120 4.96 -5.26 -11.30
C LEU A 120 4.53 -5.41 -9.83
N LYS A 121 5.48 -5.48 -8.89
CA LYS A 121 5.21 -5.65 -7.47
C LYS A 121 4.48 -4.43 -6.88
N GLU A 122 5.02 -3.26 -7.12
CA GLU A 122 4.49 -1.97 -6.66
C GLU A 122 3.12 -1.68 -7.31
N GLY A 123 2.97 -2.04 -8.58
CA GLY A 123 1.71 -1.95 -9.32
C GLY A 123 0.63 -2.85 -8.75
N ILE A 124 0.94 -4.10 -8.38
CA ILE A 124 -0.03 -5.00 -7.72
C ILE A 124 -0.51 -4.39 -6.40
N ILE A 125 0.39 -3.88 -5.57
CA ILE A 125 0.03 -3.24 -4.29
C ILE A 125 -0.87 -2.02 -4.53
N ALA A 126 -0.51 -1.16 -5.48
CA ALA A 126 -1.26 0.06 -5.79
C ALA A 126 -2.62 -0.19 -6.47
N ILE A 127 -2.77 -1.31 -7.21
CA ILE A 127 -4.03 -1.69 -7.86
C ILE A 127 -4.98 -2.41 -6.88
N THR A 128 -4.46 -3.02 -5.81
CA THR A 128 -5.25 -3.80 -4.85
C THR A 128 -6.48 -3.06 -4.32
N PRO A 129 -6.43 -1.78 -3.90
CA PRO A 129 -7.62 -1.05 -3.45
C PRO A 129 -8.74 -0.99 -4.49
N PHE A 130 -8.41 -0.80 -5.77
CA PHE A 130 -9.39 -0.78 -6.87
C PHE A 130 -10.04 -2.14 -7.05
N VAL A 131 -9.24 -3.21 -7.02
CA VAL A 131 -9.75 -4.58 -7.09
C VAL A 131 -10.64 -4.89 -5.89
N SER A 132 -10.26 -4.46 -4.68
CA SER A 132 -11.07 -4.63 -3.48
C SER A 132 -12.43 -3.93 -3.60
N VAL A 133 -12.48 -2.71 -4.16
CA VAL A 133 -13.74 -1.99 -4.41
C VAL A 133 -14.63 -2.74 -5.41
N ILE A 134 -14.06 -3.21 -6.52
CA ILE A 134 -14.82 -3.98 -7.53
C ILE A 134 -15.42 -5.24 -6.90
N VAL A 135 -14.61 -6.02 -6.18
CA VAL A 135 -15.07 -7.25 -5.52
C VAL A 135 -16.11 -6.92 -4.44
N TYR A 136 -15.91 -5.87 -3.64
CA TYR A 136 -16.87 -5.44 -2.62
C TYR A 136 -18.24 -5.10 -3.23
N LEU A 137 -18.27 -4.40 -4.37
CA LEU A 137 -19.52 -4.04 -5.03
C LEU A 137 -20.18 -5.23 -5.72
N ILE A 138 -19.41 -6.16 -6.28
CA ILE A 138 -19.95 -7.44 -6.79
C ILE A 138 -20.59 -8.24 -5.65
N LEU A 139 -19.95 -8.31 -4.49
CA LEU A 139 -20.50 -8.96 -3.30
C LEU A 139 -21.77 -8.25 -2.80
N GLY A 140 -21.76 -6.92 -2.76
CA GLY A 140 -22.90 -6.12 -2.33
C GLY A 140 -24.10 -6.21 -3.28
N PHE A 141 -23.91 -5.92 -4.56
CA PHE A 141 -25.02 -5.94 -5.53
C PHE A 141 -25.45 -7.35 -5.94
N GLY A 142 -24.52 -8.30 -6.00
CA GLY A 142 -24.81 -9.66 -6.44
C GLY A 142 -25.36 -10.57 -5.34
N PHE A 143 -24.90 -10.40 -4.11
CA PHE A 143 -25.20 -11.32 -2.99
C PHE A 143 -25.76 -10.63 -1.74
N ASP A 144 -26.03 -9.32 -1.79
CA ASP A 144 -26.41 -8.49 -0.63
C ASP A 144 -25.41 -8.58 0.54
N ALA A 145 -24.17 -8.98 0.25
CA ALA A 145 -23.15 -9.29 1.25
C ALA A 145 -22.36 -8.04 1.66
N TRP A 146 -23.03 -6.89 1.84
CA TRP A 146 -22.40 -5.64 2.29
C TRP A 146 -21.69 -5.81 3.64
N HIS A 147 -22.30 -6.63 4.51
CA HIS A 147 -21.68 -7.20 5.70
C HIS A 147 -21.74 -8.73 5.57
N PRO A 148 -20.61 -9.46 5.57
CA PRO A 148 -19.24 -9.08 5.94
C PRO A 148 -18.34 -8.70 4.74
N GLY A 149 -18.89 -8.36 3.57
CA GLY A 149 -18.12 -8.14 2.34
C GLY A 149 -17.00 -7.10 2.44
N TRP A 150 -17.06 -6.17 3.40
CA TRP A 150 -15.98 -5.22 3.67
C TRP A 150 -14.65 -5.91 4.04
N LEU A 151 -14.66 -7.16 4.50
CA LEU A 151 -13.44 -7.94 4.79
C LEU A 151 -12.49 -8.04 3.60
N VAL A 152 -12.99 -7.88 2.37
CA VAL A 152 -12.17 -7.85 1.16
C VAL A 152 -11.13 -6.72 1.21
N PHE A 153 -11.38 -5.61 1.90
CA PHE A 153 -10.40 -4.52 2.05
C PHE A 153 -9.17 -4.94 2.86
N LEU A 154 -9.24 -6.01 3.66
CA LEU A 154 -8.07 -6.58 4.34
C LEU A 154 -7.05 -7.17 3.35
N SER A 155 -7.45 -7.44 2.10
CA SER A 155 -6.52 -7.84 1.04
C SER A 155 -5.46 -6.76 0.75
N ILE A 156 -5.75 -5.47 0.97
CA ILE A 156 -4.82 -4.35 0.74
C ILE A 156 -3.55 -4.51 1.59
N PRO A 157 -3.63 -4.52 2.95
CA PRO A 157 -2.45 -4.73 3.77
C PRO A 157 -1.88 -6.15 3.61
N MET A 158 -2.70 -7.18 3.41
CA MET A 158 -2.22 -8.56 3.25
C MET A 158 -1.34 -8.73 2.00
N ILE A 159 -1.75 -8.20 0.84
CA ILE A 159 -0.96 -8.27 -0.40
C ILE A 159 0.33 -7.46 -0.26
N SER A 160 0.26 -6.28 0.38
CA SER A 160 1.45 -5.48 0.70
C SER A 160 2.47 -6.27 1.52
N ILE A 161 2.02 -6.97 2.57
CA ILE A 161 2.86 -7.81 3.42
C ILE A 161 3.42 -9.01 2.66
N LEU A 162 2.57 -9.74 1.91
CA LEU A 162 2.97 -10.90 1.13
C LEU A 162 4.10 -10.58 0.15
N LEU A 163 4.02 -9.42 -0.48
CA LEU A 163 5.00 -8.99 -1.47
C LEU A 163 6.24 -8.37 -0.81
N SER A 164 6.09 -7.60 0.28
CA SER A 164 7.15 -6.73 0.81
C SER A 164 7.88 -7.28 2.03
N ALA A 165 7.24 -8.15 2.82
CA ALA A 165 7.84 -8.70 4.04
C ALA A 165 8.80 -9.86 3.76
N LYS A 166 9.68 -10.13 4.71
CA LYS A 166 10.55 -11.32 4.65
C LYS A 166 9.70 -12.56 4.86
N ALA A 167 10.01 -13.64 4.12
CA ALA A 167 9.24 -14.89 4.17
C ALA A 167 8.99 -15.43 5.58
N LYS A 168 9.95 -15.26 6.49
CA LYS A 168 9.84 -15.67 7.90
C LYS A 168 8.82 -14.87 8.72
N ASP A 169 8.57 -13.60 8.37
CA ASP A 169 7.71 -12.69 9.13
C ASP A 169 6.26 -12.70 8.58
N ILE A 170 6.06 -13.26 7.39
CA ILE A 170 4.77 -13.33 6.69
C ILE A 170 3.71 -14.07 7.53
N PRO A 171 3.95 -15.27 8.08
CA PRO A 171 2.88 -16.03 8.74
C PRO A 171 2.33 -15.35 9.99
N VAL A 172 3.20 -14.74 10.80
CA VAL A 172 2.79 -13.95 11.97
C VAL A 172 1.96 -12.74 11.53
N SER A 173 2.43 -12.00 10.53
CA SER A 173 1.76 -10.78 10.06
C SER A 173 0.39 -11.07 9.43
N ILE A 174 0.29 -12.15 8.64
CA ILE A 174 -0.97 -12.57 8.00
C ILE A 174 -1.97 -13.13 9.01
N SER A 175 -1.49 -13.82 10.05
CA SER A 175 -2.36 -14.44 11.07
C SER A 175 -3.33 -13.45 11.71
N VAL A 176 -2.93 -12.18 11.87
CA VAL A 176 -3.78 -11.11 12.41
C VAL A 176 -5.00 -10.90 11.51
N PHE A 177 -4.80 -10.76 10.20
CA PHE A 177 -5.89 -10.55 9.24
C PHE A 177 -6.78 -11.79 9.13
N VAL A 178 -6.18 -12.97 9.10
CA VAL A 178 -6.92 -14.24 9.11
C VAL A 178 -7.79 -14.35 10.36
N SER A 179 -7.26 -13.95 11.52
CA SER A 179 -8.01 -13.93 12.79
C SER A 179 -9.20 -12.97 12.73
N VAL A 180 -9.02 -11.76 12.19
CA VAL A 180 -10.11 -10.80 11.99
C VAL A 180 -11.18 -11.37 11.07
N ILE A 181 -10.80 -12.02 9.96
CA ILE A 181 -11.73 -12.64 9.03
C ILE A 181 -12.53 -13.74 9.73
N ILE A 182 -11.86 -14.70 10.38
CA ILE A 182 -12.52 -15.80 11.09
C ILE A 182 -13.44 -15.27 12.18
N PHE A 183 -12.96 -14.33 13.00
CA PHE A 183 -13.73 -13.71 14.07
C PHE A 183 -14.99 -13.03 13.54
N THR A 184 -14.87 -12.25 12.47
CA THR A 184 -15.99 -11.51 11.87
C THR A 184 -16.99 -12.45 11.22
N LEU A 185 -16.53 -13.46 10.47
CA LEU A 185 -17.42 -14.41 9.81
C LEU A 185 -18.18 -15.26 10.83
N ILE A 186 -17.49 -15.82 11.83
CA ILE A 186 -18.15 -16.64 12.86
C ILE A 186 -19.08 -15.79 13.73
N GLY A 187 -18.63 -14.60 14.13
CA GLY A 187 -19.44 -13.66 14.91
C GLY A 187 -20.69 -13.21 14.16
N THR A 188 -20.59 -12.94 12.85
CA THR A 188 -21.73 -12.45 12.06
C THR A 188 -22.71 -13.57 11.72
N TYR A 189 -22.24 -14.72 11.24
CA TYR A 189 -23.12 -15.79 10.76
C TYR A 189 -23.65 -16.72 11.85
N TYR A 190 -22.89 -16.91 12.94
CA TYR A 190 -23.27 -17.82 14.01
C TYR A 190 -23.58 -17.11 15.34
N ASN A 191 -23.44 -15.78 15.40
CA ASN A 191 -23.55 -14.98 16.63
C ASN A 191 -22.63 -15.48 17.77
N LEU A 192 -21.53 -16.14 17.40
CA LEU A 192 -20.55 -16.70 18.33
C LEU A 192 -19.35 -15.75 18.45
N TRP A 193 -19.53 -14.62 19.12
CA TRP A 193 -18.43 -13.68 19.38
C TRP A 193 -17.50 -14.19 20.49
N ASN A 194 -18.10 -14.79 21.52
CA ASN A 194 -17.43 -15.53 22.57
C ASN A 194 -17.76 -17.02 22.37
N PRO A 195 -16.77 -17.92 22.22
CA PRO A 195 -15.33 -17.79 22.49
C PRO A 195 -14.46 -17.45 21.27
N THR A 196 -15.04 -17.12 20.13
CA THR A 196 -14.29 -16.97 18.88
C THR A 196 -13.14 -15.97 18.94
N TRP A 197 -13.19 -14.95 19.80
CA TRP A 197 -12.05 -14.04 19.99
C TRP A 197 -10.71 -14.75 20.29
N LEU A 198 -10.75 -15.98 20.80
CA LEU A 198 -9.54 -16.80 21.03
C LEU A 198 -8.71 -17.02 19.76
N VAL A 199 -9.28 -16.89 18.56
CA VAL A 199 -8.53 -16.99 17.29
C VAL A 199 -7.40 -15.96 17.19
N PHE A 200 -7.53 -14.79 17.86
CA PHE A 200 -6.47 -13.78 17.91
C PHE A 200 -5.21 -14.26 18.63
N LEU A 201 -5.31 -15.30 19.47
CA LEU A 201 -4.15 -15.93 20.11
C LEU A 201 -3.30 -16.72 19.12
N SER A 202 -3.81 -17.01 17.92
CA SER A 202 -3.01 -17.62 16.85
C SER A 202 -1.79 -16.76 16.50
N THR A 203 -1.88 -15.43 16.59
CA THR A 203 -0.76 -14.53 16.28
C THR A 203 0.43 -14.71 17.22
N PRO A 204 0.29 -14.57 18.56
CA PRO A 204 1.41 -14.82 19.46
C PRO A 204 1.88 -16.28 19.43
N MET A 205 0.99 -17.26 19.27
CA MET A 205 1.36 -18.68 19.16
C MET A 205 2.24 -18.93 17.92
N ILE A 206 1.80 -18.51 16.73
CA ILE A 206 2.62 -18.62 15.51
C ILE A 206 3.95 -17.87 15.66
N GLY A 207 3.95 -16.69 16.32
CA GLY A 207 5.16 -15.93 16.61
C GLY A 207 6.17 -16.69 17.47
N VAL A 208 5.70 -17.40 18.49
CA VAL A 208 6.53 -18.21 19.38
C VAL A 208 7.21 -19.36 18.62
N LEU A 209 6.55 -19.98 17.65
CA LEU A 209 7.10 -21.12 16.88
C LEU A 209 8.43 -20.81 16.18
N TYR A 210 8.73 -19.53 15.93
CA TYR A 210 9.98 -19.08 15.30
C TYR A 210 11.15 -18.92 16.26
N LYS A 211 10.97 -19.15 17.58
CA LYS A 211 12.10 -19.15 18.52
C LYS A 211 13.01 -20.35 18.30
N GLU A 212 14.31 -20.13 18.47
CA GLU A 212 15.33 -21.16 18.30
C GLU A 212 15.19 -22.29 19.34
N ASN A 213 14.87 -21.94 20.59
CA ASN A 213 14.78 -22.89 21.69
C ASN A 213 13.44 -23.65 21.70
N LYS A 214 13.46 -24.91 21.26
CA LYS A 214 12.28 -25.78 21.19
C LYS A 214 11.58 -26.02 22.54
N LEU A 215 12.33 -26.04 23.65
CA LEU A 215 11.73 -26.17 24.98
C LEU A 215 10.95 -24.91 25.35
N HIS A 216 11.48 -23.73 25.02
CA HIS A 216 10.76 -22.47 25.24
C HIS A 216 9.47 -22.45 24.41
N VAL A 217 9.55 -22.81 23.13
CA VAL A 217 8.38 -22.94 22.25
C VAL A 217 7.32 -23.85 22.87
N LEU A 218 7.71 -25.06 23.28
CA LEU A 218 6.78 -26.03 23.87
C LEU A 218 6.09 -25.49 25.12
N ILE A 219 6.84 -24.85 26.02
CA ILE A 219 6.28 -24.34 27.29
C ILE A 219 5.31 -23.17 27.03
N TYR A 220 5.62 -22.27 26.09
CA TYR A 220 4.69 -21.21 25.69
C TYR A 220 3.42 -21.76 25.03
N GLU A 221 3.55 -22.69 24.08
CA GLU A 221 2.39 -23.30 23.42
C GLU A 221 1.49 -24.02 24.43
N LEU A 222 2.08 -24.80 25.34
CA LEU A 222 1.33 -25.43 26.43
C LEU A 222 0.64 -24.41 27.33
N SER A 223 1.30 -23.29 27.64
CA SER A 223 0.71 -22.22 28.46
C SER A 223 -0.52 -21.60 27.79
N PHE A 224 -0.50 -21.38 26.46
CA PHE A 224 -1.64 -20.87 25.71
C PHE A 224 -2.76 -21.90 25.65
N ILE A 225 -2.44 -23.17 25.38
CA ILE A 225 -3.44 -24.26 25.34
C ILE A 225 -4.13 -24.41 26.71
N ILE A 226 -3.37 -24.39 27.80
CA ILE A 226 -3.93 -24.45 29.16
C ILE A 226 -4.81 -23.23 29.43
N ALA A 227 -4.36 -22.02 29.08
CA ALA A 227 -5.13 -20.80 29.27
C ALA A 227 -6.45 -20.81 28.48
N ILE A 228 -6.42 -21.24 27.22
CA ILE A 228 -7.60 -21.46 26.37
C ILE A 228 -8.53 -22.49 27.02
N GLY A 229 -7.98 -23.63 27.46
CA GLY A 229 -8.74 -24.68 28.12
C GLY A 229 -9.44 -24.20 29.38
N VAL A 230 -8.74 -23.45 30.25
CA VAL A 230 -9.30 -22.83 31.46
C VAL A 230 -10.39 -21.83 31.10
N TYR A 231 -10.17 -20.97 30.11
CA TYR A 231 -11.15 -19.98 29.68
C TYR A 231 -12.45 -20.65 29.19
N LEU A 232 -12.33 -21.65 28.32
CA LEU A 232 -13.48 -22.40 27.79
C LEU A 232 -14.17 -23.22 28.89
N PHE A 233 -13.41 -23.86 29.77
CA PHE A 233 -13.96 -24.65 30.87
C PHE A 233 -14.76 -23.77 31.84
N MET A 234 -14.20 -22.63 32.26
CA MET A 234 -14.87 -21.67 33.15
C MET A 234 -16.10 -21.05 32.49
N GLY A 235 -16.01 -20.72 31.20
CA GLY A 235 -17.10 -20.17 30.41
C GLY A 235 -18.27 -21.13 30.24
N TYR A 236 -18.01 -22.35 29.75
CA TYR A 236 -19.07 -23.31 29.42
C TYR A 236 -19.65 -24.05 30.63
N ASN A 237 -18.84 -24.38 31.66
CA ASN A 237 -19.34 -25.15 32.80
C ASN A 237 -19.93 -24.27 33.90
N TYR A 238 -19.38 -23.08 34.12
CA TYR A 238 -19.75 -22.21 35.24
C TYR A 238 -20.38 -20.88 34.79
N GLY A 239 -20.39 -20.57 33.49
CA GLY A 239 -20.85 -19.27 32.99
C GLY A 239 -19.93 -18.11 33.35
N LEU A 240 -18.75 -18.38 33.94
CA LEU A 240 -17.84 -17.39 34.52
C LEU A 240 -16.76 -16.95 33.52
N TRP A 241 -17.18 -16.47 32.35
CA TRP A 241 -16.28 -16.01 31.28
C TRP A 241 -15.28 -14.95 31.74
N GLN A 242 -15.72 -14.03 32.60
CA GLN A 242 -14.88 -12.95 33.14
C GLN A 242 -13.71 -13.50 33.97
N TRP A 243 -13.97 -14.53 34.79
CA TRP A 243 -12.94 -15.16 35.62
C TRP A 243 -12.04 -16.09 34.79
N GLY A 244 -12.58 -16.69 33.72
CA GLY A 244 -11.80 -17.47 32.78
C GLY A 244 -10.65 -16.69 32.14
N ILE A 245 -10.81 -15.37 31.95
CA ILE A 245 -9.76 -14.50 31.38
C ILE A 245 -8.48 -14.54 32.22
N LEU A 246 -8.58 -14.75 33.54
CA LEU A 246 -7.40 -14.85 34.41
C LEU A 246 -6.48 -16.01 34.02
N GLY A 247 -6.96 -17.03 33.32
CA GLY A 247 -6.13 -18.09 32.77
C GLY A 247 -5.03 -17.57 31.83
N PHE A 248 -5.27 -16.45 31.14
CA PHE A 248 -4.28 -15.83 30.25
C PHE A 248 -3.14 -15.10 30.97
N ILE A 249 -3.18 -15.01 32.30
CA ILE A 249 -2.02 -14.60 33.09
C ILE A 249 -0.88 -15.63 32.94
N LEU A 250 -1.20 -16.91 32.71
CA LEU A 250 -0.20 -17.98 32.62
C LEU A 250 0.81 -17.77 31.48
N PRO A 251 0.42 -17.55 30.20
CA PRO A 251 1.35 -17.20 29.13
C PRO A 251 2.21 -15.96 29.44
N VAL A 252 1.67 -14.97 30.15
CA VAL A 252 2.41 -13.76 30.55
C VAL A 252 3.48 -14.09 31.60
N ILE A 253 3.14 -14.90 32.61
CA ILE A 253 4.11 -15.38 33.62
C ILE A 253 5.23 -16.17 32.93
N VAL A 254 4.88 -17.07 32.02
CA VAL A 254 5.85 -17.82 31.23
C VAL A 254 6.78 -16.87 30.46
N GLY A 255 6.23 -15.80 29.89
CA GLY A 255 7.02 -14.80 29.20
C GLY A 255 7.97 -13.99 30.08
N LEU A 256 7.59 -13.72 31.33
CA LEU A 256 8.46 -13.11 32.31
C LEU A 256 9.57 -14.07 32.77
N LEU A 257 9.26 -15.36 32.97
CA LEU A 257 10.23 -16.36 33.41
C LEU A 257 11.33 -16.62 32.39
N PHE A 258 11.00 -16.61 31.11
CA PHE A 258 12.00 -16.75 30.02
C PHE A 258 12.72 -15.45 29.68
N GLY A 259 12.38 -14.35 30.34
CA GLY A 259 13.00 -13.05 30.10
C GLY A 259 12.66 -12.44 28.74
N ASP A 260 11.65 -12.93 28.03
CA ASP A 260 11.23 -12.35 26.74
C ASP A 260 10.44 -11.05 26.92
N VAL A 261 9.85 -10.87 28.10
CA VAL A 261 9.13 -9.65 28.47
C VAL A 261 10.09 -8.75 29.25
N HIS A 262 10.71 -7.80 28.55
CA HIS A 262 11.50 -6.75 29.17
C HIS A 262 10.65 -5.50 29.37
N PHE A 263 10.46 -5.10 30.64
CA PHE A 263 9.95 -3.77 30.95
C PHE A 263 11.05 -2.74 30.72
N MET A 264 11.17 -2.26 29.48
CA MET A 264 12.01 -1.12 29.18
C MET A 264 11.35 0.15 29.73
N TRP A 265 11.70 0.52 30.97
CA TRP A 265 11.45 1.87 31.47
C TRP A 265 12.47 2.84 30.86
N SER A 266 12.37 3.06 29.56
CA SER A 266 13.15 4.10 28.89
C SER A 266 12.64 5.44 29.42
N TYR A 267 13.50 6.18 30.12
CA TYR A 267 13.22 7.57 30.49
C TYR A 267 12.75 8.33 29.23
N PRO A 268 11.73 9.20 29.35
CA PRO A 268 11.20 9.92 28.20
C PRO A 268 12.35 10.63 27.47
N PRO A 269 12.49 10.43 26.14
CA PRO A 269 13.61 10.97 25.38
C PRO A 269 13.66 12.49 25.56
N LYS A 270 14.85 13.09 25.74
CA LYS A 270 14.96 14.54 25.99
C LYS A 270 14.61 15.36 24.72
N GLY A 271 14.10 16.58 24.90
CA GLY A 271 13.84 17.53 23.82
C GLY A 271 12.55 17.26 23.03
N ARG A 272 12.55 17.51 21.72
CA ARG A 272 11.37 17.39 20.83
C ARG A 272 10.75 15.99 20.83
N LYS A 273 11.57 14.94 20.92
CA LYS A 273 11.13 13.55 21.05
C LYS A 273 10.31 13.30 22.32
N ARG A 274 10.51 14.07 23.39
CA ARG A 274 9.68 14.00 24.62
C ARG A 274 8.24 14.38 24.33
N MET A 275 8.07 15.48 23.60
CA MET A 275 6.77 16.03 23.28
C MET A 275 5.99 15.08 22.37
N GLU A 276 6.65 14.55 21.34
CA GLU A 276 6.08 13.52 20.46
C GLU A 276 5.66 12.28 21.27
N TRP A 277 6.51 11.78 22.16
CA TRP A 277 6.18 10.66 23.04
C TRP A 277 4.99 10.96 23.97
N MET A 278 4.97 12.13 24.61
CA MET A 278 3.86 12.53 25.49
C MET A 278 2.55 12.66 24.70
N ILE A 279 2.57 13.27 23.51
CA ILE A 279 1.39 13.40 22.66
C ILE A 279 0.87 12.01 22.26
N MET A 280 1.75 11.09 21.88
CA MET A 280 1.37 9.70 21.54
C MET A 280 0.73 8.99 22.74
N VAL A 281 1.37 9.05 23.91
CA VAL A 281 0.84 8.41 25.13
C VAL A 281 -0.50 9.01 25.53
N SER A 282 -0.61 10.34 25.56
CA SER A 282 -1.87 11.03 25.84
C SER A 282 -2.96 10.65 24.84
N THR A 283 -2.62 10.53 23.55
CA THR A 283 -3.56 10.11 22.50
C THR A 283 -4.11 8.71 22.77
N VAL A 284 -3.25 7.76 23.15
CA VAL A 284 -3.68 6.40 23.49
C VAL A 284 -4.61 6.41 24.70
N PHE A 285 -4.27 7.15 25.76
CA PHE A 285 -5.14 7.25 26.94
C PHE A 285 -6.47 7.91 26.61
N ILE A 286 -6.48 9.02 25.87
CA ILE A 286 -7.71 9.69 25.42
C ILE A 286 -8.55 8.72 24.59
N ALA A 287 -7.95 8.03 23.61
CA ALA A 287 -8.67 7.09 22.77
C ALA A 287 -9.32 5.95 23.58
N LEU A 288 -8.58 5.39 24.54
CA LEU A 288 -9.10 4.34 25.43
C LEU A 288 -10.23 4.85 26.32
N THR A 289 -10.05 6.01 26.97
CA THR A 289 -11.08 6.60 27.82
C THR A 289 -12.33 6.93 27.02
N THR A 290 -12.20 7.52 25.83
CA THR A 290 -13.33 7.81 24.95
C THR A 290 -14.01 6.53 24.46
N PHE A 291 -13.25 5.48 24.08
CA PHE A 291 -13.81 4.19 23.70
C PHE A 291 -14.67 3.58 24.81
N LEU A 292 -14.16 3.54 26.04
CA LEU A 292 -14.89 3.02 27.19
C LEU A 292 -16.09 3.91 27.54
N ALA A 293 -15.94 5.23 27.48
CA ALA A 293 -17.04 6.16 27.72
C ALA A 293 -18.18 5.97 26.70
N LEU A 294 -17.87 5.88 25.41
CA LEU A 294 -18.87 5.61 24.36
C LEU A 294 -19.50 4.22 24.52
N GLY A 295 -18.69 3.21 24.86
CA GLY A 295 -19.17 1.85 25.12
C GLY A 295 -20.17 1.79 26.28
N TYR A 296 -19.82 2.33 27.44
CA TYR A 296 -20.65 2.22 28.64
C TYR A 296 -21.78 3.24 28.74
N LEU A 297 -21.57 4.49 28.31
CA LEU A 297 -22.57 5.56 28.50
C LEU A 297 -23.70 5.51 27.47
N ILE A 298 -23.39 5.13 26.22
CA ILE A 298 -24.36 5.15 25.11
C ILE A 298 -24.51 3.80 24.40
N ASN A 299 -23.96 2.72 24.97
CA ASN A 299 -23.94 1.38 24.38
C ASN A 299 -23.34 1.35 22.96
N GLY A 300 -22.39 2.24 22.68
CA GLY A 300 -21.86 2.51 21.35
C GLY A 300 -20.74 1.58 20.89
N TRP A 301 -20.60 0.38 21.46
CA TRP A 301 -19.44 -0.52 21.25
C TRP A 301 -19.14 -0.79 19.76
N ALA A 302 -20.19 -0.97 18.95
CA ALA A 302 -20.05 -1.25 17.52
C ALA A 302 -19.43 -0.10 16.71
N TYR A 303 -19.54 1.14 17.20
CA TYR A 303 -19.01 2.34 16.54
C TYR A 303 -17.78 2.92 17.26
N ALA A 304 -17.70 2.76 18.58
CA ALA A 304 -16.69 3.38 19.44
C ALA A 304 -15.25 3.03 19.06
N TRP A 305 -15.01 1.86 18.46
CA TRP A 305 -13.66 1.42 18.06
C TRP A 305 -12.98 2.38 17.07
N GLN A 306 -13.74 3.18 16.31
CA GLN A 306 -13.17 4.13 15.36
C GLN A 306 -12.25 5.17 16.00
N VAL A 307 -12.44 5.45 17.29
CA VAL A 307 -11.59 6.38 18.06
C VAL A 307 -10.12 5.94 18.03
N PHE A 308 -9.85 4.63 17.94
CA PHE A 308 -8.48 4.12 17.86
C PHE A 308 -7.75 4.52 16.56
N LEU A 309 -8.48 4.90 15.50
CA LEU A 309 -7.87 5.41 14.26
C LEU A 309 -7.17 6.76 14.48
N LEU A 310 -7.45 7.47 15.58
CA LEU A 310 -6.74 8.70 15.95
C LEU A 310 -5.25 8.44 16.25
N ILE A 311 -4.91 7.27 16.80
CA ILE A 311 -3.55 6.92 17.20
C ILE A 311 -2.58 6.96 16.00
N PRO A 312 -2.81 6.22 14.90
CA PRO A 312 -1.94 6.30 13.73
C PRO A 312 -1.98 7.67 13.04
N VAL A 313 -3.13 8.37 13.05
CA VAL A 313 -3.23 9.74 12.49
C VAL A 313 -2.30 10.72 13.23
N VAL A 314 -2.32 10.71 14.56
CA VAL A 314 -1.42 11.54 15.37
C VAL A 314 0.04 11.12 15.16
N ALA A 315 0.32 9.83 15.07
CA ALA A 315 1.69 9.35 14.79
C ALA A 315 2.24 9.89 13.46
N ILE A 316 1.42 9.87 12.41
CA ILE A 316 1.78 10.40 11.08
C ILE A 316 2.00 11.91 11.16
N LEU A 317 1.09 12.65 11.81
CA LEU A 317 1.20 14.10 11.95
C LEU A 317 2.46 14.53 12.72
N LEU A 318 2.89 13.73 13.70
CA LEU A 318 4.13 14.00 14.43
C LEU A 318 5.38 13.74 13.58
N GLY A 319 5.34 12.76 12.67
CA GLY A 319 6.45 12.43 11.77
C GLY A 319 6.55 13.36 10.56
N GLU A 320 5.48 13.47 9.79
CA GLU A 320 5.43 14.21 8.51
C GLU A 320 4.17 15.09 8.44
N PRO A 321 4.10 16.22 9.18
CA PRO A 321 2.88 17.03 9.31
C PRO A 321 2.39 17.68 8.02
N LYS A 322 3.25 17.75 6.99
CA LYS A 322 2.95 18.42 5.72
C LYS A 322 2.29 17.50 4.70
N HIS A 323 2.30 16.19 4.93
CA HIS A 323 1.79 15.21 3.98
C HIS A 323 0.45 14.66 4.45
N LEU A 324 -0.62 14.92 3.70
CA LEU A 324 -1.99 14.52 4.05
C LEU A 324 -2.35 13.16 3.48
N THR A 325 -1.69 12.76 2.40
CA THR A 325 -1.87 11.47 1.73
C THR A 325 -1.86 10.27 2.69
N PRO A 326 -0.92 10.14 3.66
CA PRO A 326 -0.90 8.98 4.56
C PRO A 326 -2.05 8.97 5.58
N ILE A 327 -2.73 10.10 5.79
CA ILE A 327 -3.85 10.24 6.74
C ILE A 327 -5.18 9.82 6.09
N MET A 328 -5.31 9.96 4.77
CA MET A 328 -6.56 9.73 4.04
C MET A 328 -7.18 8.34 4.24
N PRO A 329 -6.44 7.23 4.34
CA PRO A 329 -7.05 5.93 4.62
C PRO A 329 -7.85 5.91 5.93
N PHE A 330 -7.36 6.57 6.97
CA PHE A 330 -8.03 6.62 8.28
C PHE A 330 -9.30 7.47 8.21
N ILE A 331 -9.23 8.64 7.56
CA ILE A 331 -10.39 9.51 7.33
C ILE A 331 -11.44 8.78 6.49
N SER A 332 -11.01 8.08 5.44
CA SER A 332 -11.89 7.31 4.56
C SER A 332 -12.64 6.23 5.33
N VAL A 333 -11.95 5.48 6.19
CA VAL A 333 -12.58 4.45 7.05
C VAL A 333 -13.57 5.08 8.03
N VAL A 334 -13.23 6.22 8.64
CA VAL A 334 -14.14 6.94 9.55
C VAL A 334 -15.42 7.32 8.82
N LEU A 335 -15.31 7.97 7.66
CA LEU A 335 -16.45 8.38 6.84
C LEU A 335 -17.26 7.18 6.33
N PHE A 336 -16.59 6.15 5.82
CA PHE A 336 -17.21 4.93 5.32
C PHE A 336 -18.15 4.30 6.35
N PHE A 337 -17.63 4.08 7.55
CA PHE A 337 -18.37 3.47 8.65
C PHE A 337 -19.37 4.43 9.29
N SER A 338 -19.11 5.73 9.36
CA SER A 338 -20.07 6.72 9.90
C SER A 338 -21.33 6.77 9.04
N LEU A 339 -21.15 6.88 7.72
CA LEU A 339 -22.25 6.91 6.76
C LEU A 339 -22.98 5.56 6.71
N GLY A 340 -22.22 4.46 6.73
CA GLY A 340 -22.79 3.12 6.73
C GLY A 340 -23.57 2.80 8.00
N TYR A 341 -22.99 3.05 9.17
CA TYR A 341 -23.57 2.65 10.46
C TYR A 341 -24.80 3.48 10.84
N PHE A 342 -24.74 4.82 10.69
CA PHE A 342 -25.84 5.69 11.13
C PHE A 342 -26.93 5.90 10.09
N PHE A 343 -26.60 5.78 8.80
CA PHE A 343 -27.54 6.07 7.71
C PHE A 343 -27.82 4.87 6.80
N SER A 344 -27.24 3.70 7.09
CA SER A 344 -27.33 2.50 6.22
C SER A 344 -26.81 2.75 4.80
N LEU A 345 -25.91 3.74 4.63
CA LEU A 345 -25.39 4.16 3.33
C LEU A 345 -24.11 3.43 2.91
N PHE A 346 -23.91 2.17 3.33
CA PHE A 346 -22.72 1.39 2.96
C PHE A 346 -22.52 1.27 1.43
N HIS A 347 -23.62 1.31 0.68
CA HIS A 347 -23.65 1.29 -0.78
C HIS A 347 -23.04 2.53 -1.46
N ILE A 348 -22.99 3.69 -0.76
CA ILE A 348 -22.43 4.95 -1.27
C ILE A 348 -21.15 5.35 -0.51
N SER A 349 -21.04 4.95 0.76
CA SER A 349 -19.97 5.40 1.64
C SER A 349 -18.57 4.95 1.22
N TRP A 350 -18.46 3.92 0.36
CA TRP A 350 -17.19 3.49 -0.23
C TRP A 350 -16.52 4.62 -1.05
N MET A 351 -17.27 5.60 -1.55
CA MET A 351 -16.72 6.77 -2.25
C MET A 351 -15.76 7.57 -1.37
N ALA A 352 -15.85 7.44 -0.04
CA ALA A 352 -14.89 8.05 0.87
C ALA A 352 -13.44 7.61 0.57
N PHE A 353 -13.22 6.37 0.10
CA PHE A 353 -11.89 5.89 -0.27
C PHE A 353 -11.30 6.59 -1.50
N LEU A 354 -12.09 7.31 -2.30
CA LEU A 354 -11.59 8.16 -3.39
C LEU A 354 -10.80 9.37 -2.88
N LEU A 355 -10.93 9.74 -1.59
CA LEU A 355 -10.11 10.78 -0.97
C LEU A 355 -8.61 10.44 -1.03
N ILE A 356 -8.25 9.16 -0.97
CA ILE A 356 -6.86 8.71 -0.99
C ILE A 356 -6.14 9.15 -2.28
N PRO A 357 -6.58 8.74 -3.49
CA PRO A 357 -5.95 9.19 -4.72
C PRO A 357 -6.18 10.68 -5.00
N MET A 358 -7.33 11.26 -4.62
CA MET A 358 -7.59 12.69 -4.85
C MET A 358 -6.60 13.60 -4.13
N VAL A 359 -6.37 13.35 -2.84
CA VAL A 359 -5.41 14.14 -2.05
C VAL A 359 -4.00 13.88 -2.52
N ALA A 360 -3.64 12.63 -2.86
CA ALA A 360 -2.33 12.32 -3.41
C ALA A 360 -2.02 13.10 -4.69
N ILE A 361 -3.01 13.30 -5.57
CA ILE A 361 -2.84 14.11 -6.78
C ILE A 361 -2.69 15.59 -6.42
N MET A 362 -3.56 16.11 -5.55
CA MET A 362 -3.50 17.52 -5.13
C MET A 362 -2.20 17.89 -4.43
N GLU A 363 -1.61 16.97 -3.70
CA GLU A 363 -0.38 17.20 -2.93
C GLU A 363 0.88 17.15 -3.81
N ASN A 364 0.81 16.48 -4.96
CA ASN A 364 1.89 16.35 -5.94
C ASN A 364 1.69 17.24 -7.19
N ALA A 365 0.62 18.02 -7.25
CA ALA A 365 0.33 19.01 -8.29
C ALA A 365 0.87 20.39 -7.88
#